data_AF-A0A8H7FVE8-F1
#
_entry.id   AF-A0A8H7FVE8-F1
#
_cell.length_a   1.000
_cell.length_b   1.000
_cell.length_c   1.000
_cell.angle_alpha   90.00
_cell.angle_beta   90.00
_cell.angle_gamma   90.00
#
_symmetry.space_group_name_H-M   'P 1'
#
loop_
_entity.id
_entity.type
_entity.pdbx_description
1 polymer ?
#
loop_
_entity_poly.entity_id
_entity_poly.type
_entity_poly.pdbx_seq_one_letter_code
_entity_poly.pdbx_strand_id
1 'polypeptide(L)'
;MYHRARLASLPRAPESRYELVANTRATASSLRASDSLSKLNFLVVLAGLMTLKGRNETAKGRNETAKGLHRKMALEYYARWEFMRELMLLLRNAKGVGEDAKFLSVLATGQGGPIDFNNLDIKEGYPLPRVMEVGLTSNDIMIKVRILSTPLILMDSVLIMMPTQSFAEQQPNTAFTHTFPGLVCTTLIKPAHQALALV
;
A
#
# COMPACT_ATOMS: atom_id res chain seq x y z
N MET A 1 1.79 -26.34 17.92
CA MET A 1 3.03 -26.33 17.12
C MET A 1 2.91 -25.19 16.11
N TYR A 2 3.80 -24.19 16.10
CA TYR A 2 3.66 -23.05 15.18
C TYR A 2 4.26 -23.36 13.81
N HIS A 3 3.42 -23.64 12.82
CA HIS A 3 3.86 -23.83 11.43
C HIS A 3 4.29 -22.49 10.84
N ARG A 4 5.59 -22.26 10.76
CA ARG A 4 6.19 -20.99 10.33
C ARG A 4 6.48 -21.02 8.83
N ALA A 5 5.45 -20.81 8.02
CA ALA A 5 5.59 -20.69 6.57
C ALA A 5 6.68 -19.66 6.21
N ARG A 6 7.65 -20.09 5.40
CA ARG A 6 8.70 -19.24 4.81
C ARG A 6 8.64 -19.42 3.30
N LEU A 7 8.26 -18.36 2.57
CA LEU A 7 8.48 -18.33 1.13
C LEU A 7 10.00 -18.29 0.88
N ALA A 8 10.52 -19.22 0.06
CA ALA A 8 11.93 -19.25 -0.32
C ALA A 8 12.33 -18.02 -1.18
N SER A 9 11.38 -17.49 -1.94
CA SER A 9 11.46 -16.20 -2.64
C SER A 9 10.06 -15.64 -2.87
N LEU A 10 9.93 -14.33 -3.08
CA LEU A 10 8.67 -13.73 -3.55
C LEU A 10 8.54 -13.91 -5.08
N PRO A 11 7.33 -14.17 -5.61
CA PRO A 11 7.12 -14.29 -7.05
C PRO A 11 7.32 -12.94 -7.75
N ARG A 12 8.01 -12.94 -8.89
CA ARG A 12 8.13 -11.78 -9.79
C ARG A 12 7.07 -11.87 -10.88
N ALA A 13 6.39 -10.75 -11.17
CA ALA A 13 5.67 -10.63 -12.43
C ALA A 13 6.67 -10.69 -13.62
N PRO A 14 6.32 -11.25 -14.79
CA PRO A 14 7.25 -11.34 -15.93
C PRO A 14 7.81 -9.97 -16.37
N GLU A 15 7.00 -8.91 -16.30
CA GLU A 15 7.35 -7.54 -16.68
C GLU A 15 7.95 -6.71 -15.52
N SER A 16 8.43 -7.37 -14.46
CA SER A 16 8.84 -6.76 -13.19
C SER A 16 10.20 -6.02 -13.24
N ARG A 17 10.24 -4.90 -13.98
CA ARG A 17 11.17 -3.79 -13.68
C ARG A 17 10.49 -2.66 -12.89
N TYR A 18 9.22 -2.32 -13.17
CA TYR A 18 8.50 -1.23 -12.48
C TYR A 18 7.02 -1.54 -12.13
N GLU A 19 6.59 -2.78 -12.31
CA GLU A 19 5.21 -3.29 -12.12
C GLU A 19 4.84 -3.55 -10.64
N LEU A 20 4.95 -2.51 -9.80
CA LEU A 20 4.80 -2.61 -8.33
C LEU A 20 3.48 -3.27 -7.88
N VAL A 21 2.33 -2.84 -8.43
CA VAL A 21 1.01 -3.36 -8.05
C VAL A 21 0.78 -4.80 -8.57
N ALA A 22 1.33 -5.16 -9.73
CA ALA A 22 1.22 -6.53 -10.25
C ALA A 22 2.09 -7.52 -9.44
N ASN A 23 3.29 -7.10 -9.00
CA ASN A 23 4.08 -7.88 -8.05
C ASN A 23 3.33 -8.10 -6.73
N THR A 24 2.62 -7.09 -6.22
CA THR A 24 1.73 -7.25 -5.06
C THR A 24 0.67 -8.33 -5.30
N ARG A 25 -0.08 -8.25 -6.40
CA ARG A 25 -1.15 -9.22 -6.68
C ARG A 25 -0.62 -10.64 -6.90
N ALA A 26 0.53 -10.79 -7.57
CA ALA A 26 1.20 -12.08 -7.74
C ALA A 26 1.67 -12.67 -6.39
N THR A 27 2.26 -11.82 -5.54
CA THR A 27 2.72 -12.20 -4.19
C THR A 27 1.55 -12.61 -3.31
N ALA A 28 0.49 -11.80 -3.27
CA ALA A 28 -0.71 -12.10 -2.48
C ALA A 28 -1.44 -13.35 -3.00
N SER A 29 -1.47 -13.58 -4.31
CA SER A 29 -2.04 -14.81 -4.89
C SER A 29 -1.23 -16.05 -4.50
N SER A 30 0.10 -15.98 -4.53
CA SER A 30 0.96 -17.10 -4.12
C SER A 30 0.93 -17.35 -2.60
N LEU A 31 0.73 -16.30 -1.80
CA LEU A 31 0.46 -16.43 -0.35
C LEU A 31 -0.89 -17.11 -0.10
N ARG A 32 -1.95 -16.72 -0.83
CA ARG A 32 -3.29 -17.35 -0.72
C ARG A 32 -3.33 -18.79 -1.25
N ALA A 33 -2.48 -19.14 -2.22
CA ALA A 33 -2.38 -20.48 -2.81
C ALA A 33 -1.34 -21.38 -2.15
N SER A 34 -0.71 -20.94 -1.04
CA SER A 34 0.26 -21.75 -0.30
C SER A 34 -0.46 -22.59 0.76
N ASP A 35 -0.46 -23.92 0.60
CA ASP A 35 -1.00 -24.88 1.58
C ASP A 35 -0.45 -24.67 3.00
N SER A 36 0.79 -24.17 3.11
CA SER A 36 1.44 -23.87 4.39
C SER A 36 0.93 -22.62 5.13
N LEU A 37 0.05 -21.81 4.50
CA LEU A 37 -0.38 -20.50 5.01
C LEU A 37 -1.91 -20.34 4.99
N SER A 38 -2.60 -21.09 5.83
CA SER A 38 -4.06 -21.03 5.98
C SER A 38 -4.59 -19.75 6.66
N LYS A 39 -3.73 -18.97 7.32
CA LYS A 39 -4.08 -17.77 8.09
C LYS A 39 -2.91 -16.80 8.24
N LEU A 40 -3.18 -15.56 8.65
CA LEU A 40 -2.20 -14.50 8.89
C LEU A 40 -2.57 -13.68 10.13
N ASN A 41 -1.69 -13.65 11.14
CA ASN A 41 -1.95 -12.89 12.37
C ASN A 41 -1.46 -11.42 12.31
N PHE A 42 -0.49 -11.11 11.45
CA PHE A 42 0.09 -9.77 11.33
C PHE A 42 0.46 -9.46 9.89
N LEU A 43 -0.17 -8.44 9.31
CA LEU A 43 0.22 -7.85 8.02
C LEU A 43 0.84 -6.47 8.29
N VAL A 44 2.17 -6.36 8.09
CA VAL A 44 2.92 -5.13 8.29
C VAL A 44 3.40 -4.59 6.95
N VAL A 45 3.02 -3.37 6.61
CA VAL A 45 3.29 -2.75 5.30
C VAL A 45 4.14 -1.49 5.48
N LEU A 46 5.44 -1.65 5.27
CA LEU A 46 6.47 -0.62 5.46
C LEU A 46 6.98 0.01 4.16
N ALA A 47 6.81 -0.67 3.01
CA ALA A 47 7.48 -0.28 1.77
C ALA A 47 6.99 1.09 1.26
N GLY A 48 7.93 1.95 0.85
CA GLY A 48 7.67 3.31 0.40
C GLY A 48 8.79 3.86 -0.47
N LEU A 49 8.58 5.05 -1.04
CA LEU A 49 9.49 5.70 -1.99
C LEU A 49 9.68 7.17 -1.61
N MET A 50 10.87 7.48 -1.11
CA MET A 50 11.34 8.87 -1.05
C MET A 50 11.63 9.37 -2.48
N THR A 51 11.17 10.57 -2.81
CA THR A 51 11.41 11.21 -4.11
C THR A 51 11.66 12.69 -3.90
N LEU A 52 12.57 13.27 -4.69
CA LEU A 52 12.76 14.73 -4.81
C LEU A 52 12.13 15.27 -6.10
N LYS A 53 11.38 14.43 -6.82
CA LYS A 53 10.63 14.78 -8.04
C LYS A 53 9.14 14.75 -7.74
N GLY A 54 8.47 15.89 -7.98
CA GLY A 54 7.01 15.95 -8.13
C GLY A 54 6.56 15.39 -9.47
N ARG A 55 5.31 15.63 -9.87
CA ARG A 55 4.80 15.21 -11.19
C ARG A 55 4.72 16.41 -12.13
N ASN A 56 5.86 16.74 -12.73
CA ASN A 56 5.93 17.72 -13.81
C ASN A 56 5.70 16.99 -15.14
N GLU A 57 4.80 17.51 -15.97
CA GLU A 57 4.25 16.79 -17.14
C GLU A 57 5.20 16.69 -18.35
N THR A 58 6.30 17.45 -18.33
CA THR A 58 7.32 17.46 -19.38
C THR A 58 7.93 16.06 -19.56
N ALA A 59 7.84 15.52 -20.79
CA ALA A 59 8.05 14.09 -21.04
C ALA A 59 9.44 13.56 -20.61
N LYS A 60 10.48 14.40 -20.64
CA LYS A 60 11.82 14.11 -20.09
C LYS A 60 11.86 14.26 -18.55
N GLY A 61 11.09 13.44 -17.83
CA GLY A 61 11.16 13.45 -16.36
C GLY A 61 10.17 12.57 -15.58
N ARG A 62 9.10 12.08 -16.24
CA ARG A 62 7.96 11.40 -15.61
C ARG A 62 8.34 10.33 -14.58
N ASN A 63 7.99 10.57 -13.32
CA ASN A 63 8.18 9.63 -12.21
C ASN A 63 7.06 8.58 -12.19
N GLU A 64 6.87 7.83 -13.28
CA GLU A 64 5.68 7.02 -13.54
C GLU A 64 5.99 5.52 -13.77
N THR A 65 5.00 4.66 -13.52
CA THR A 65 4.99 3.26 -13.96
C THR A 65 4.65 3.17 -15.45
N ALA A 66 4.81 1.99 -16.05
CA ALA A 66 4.36 1.74 -17.44
C ALA A 66 2.86 1.96 -17.66
N LYS A 67 2.06 1.97 -16.59
CA LYS A 67 0.60 2.18 -16.58
C LYS A 67 0.20 3.61 -16.17
N GLY A 68 1.11 4.58 -16.28
CA GLY A 68 0.83 6.00 -16.04
C GLY A 68 0.54 6.39 -14.59
N LEU A 69 0.79 5.51 -13.61
CA LEU A 69 0.64 5.83 -12.19
C LEU A 69 1.93 6.47 -11.66
N HIS A 70 1.80 7.54 -10.87
CA HIS A 70 2.96 8.13 -10.19
C HIS A 70 3.62 7.09 -9.24
N ARG A 71 4.94 6.88 -9.35
CA ARG A 71 5.66 5.76 -8.70
C ARG A 71 5.51 5.73 -7.18
N LYS A 72 5.48 6.90 -6.54
CA LYS A 72 5.25 6.99 -5.09
C LYS A 72 3.87 6.44 -4.72
N MET A 73 2.82 6.85 -5.44
CA MET A 73 1.45 6.36 -5.22
C MET A 73 1.30 4.88 -5.55
N ALA A 74 1.97 4.41 -6.61
CA ALA A 74 1.99 3.01 -7.00
C ALA A 74 2.51 2.09 -5.88
N LEU A 75 3.50 2.53 -5.09
CA LEU A 75 4.04 1.78 -3.96
C LEU A 75 3.33 2.08 -2.62
N GLU A 76 3.20 3.35 -2.26
CA GLU A 76 2.75 3.78 -0.92
C GLU A 76 1.23 3.77 -0.74
N TYR A 77 0.46 3.78 -1.82
CA TYR A 77 -1.00 3.68 -1.75
C TYR A 77 -1.50 2.41 -2.44
N TYR A 78 -1.43 2.33 -3.77
CA TYR A 78 -2.09 1.25 -4.53
C TYR A 78 -1.54 -0.15 -4.19
N ALA A 79 -0.22 -0.32 -4.05
CA ALA A 79 0.35 -1.61 -3.64
C ALA A 79 0.08 -1.95 -2.16
N ARG A 80 0.00 -0.97 -1.25
CA ARG A 80 -0.38 -1.21 0.15
C ARG A 80 -1.84 -1.64 0.27
N TRP A 81 -2.71 -0.94 -0.44
CA TRP A 81 -4.14 -1.22 -0.56
C TRP A 81 -4.42 -2.61 -1.11
N GLU A 82 -3.79 -2.96 -2.23
CA GLU A 82 -3.95 -4.26 -2.87
C GLU A 82 -3.46 -5.40 -1.94
N PHE A 83 -2.31 -5.24 -1.26
CA PHE A 83 -1.87 -6.22 -0.26
C PHE A 83 -2.88 -6.41 0.88
N MET A 84 -3.40 -5.30 1.43
CA MET A 84 -4.40 -5.33 2.50
C MET A 84 -5.67 -6.07 2.07
N ARG A 85 -6.20 -5.73 0.89
CA ARG A 85 -7.47 -6.29 0.38
C ARG A 85 -7.32 -7.77 0.00
N GLU A 86 -6.24 -8.13 -0.69
CA GLU A 86 -5.99 -9.49 -1.16
C GLU A 86 -5.67 -10.48 -0.03
N LEU A 87 -5.01 -10.03 1.04
CA LEU A 87 -4.65 -10.89 2.19
C LEU A 87 -5.70 -10.88 3.32
N MET A 88 -6.78 -10.11 3.18
CA MET A 88 -7.79 -9.96 4.23
C MET A 88 -8.49 -11.28 4.61
N LEU A 89 -8.62 -12.22 3.68
CA LEU A 89 -9.15 -13.56 3.99
C LEU A 89 -8.27 -14.29 5.01
N LEU A 90 -6.94 -14.19 4.91
CA LEU A 90 -6.02 -14.85 5.84
C LEU A 90 -6.05 -14.21 7.24
N LEU A 91 -6.28 -12.90 7.31
CA LEU A 91 -6.51 -12.16 8.58
C LEU A 91 -7.85 -12.58 9.22
N ARG A 92 -8.92 -12.71 8.42
CA ARG A 92 -10.20 -13.26 8.90
C ARG A 92 -10.07 -14.70 9.39
N ASN A 93 -9.30 -15.55 8.70
CA ASN A 93 -9.08 -16.95 9.10
C ASN A 93 -8.41 -17.06 10.47
N ALA A 94 -7.47 -16.16 10.81
CA ALA A 94 -6.89 -16.09 12.16
C ALA A 94 -7.96 -15.77 13.22
N LYS A 95 -8.81 -14.75 12.98
CA LYS A 95 -9.91 -14.40 13.90
C LYS A 95 -10.97 -15.50 14.00
N GLY A 96 -11.24 -16.21 12.91
CA GLY A 96 -12.19 -17.33 12.88
C GLY A 96 -11.79 -18.52 13.79
N VAL A 97 -10.49 -18.65 14.11
CA VAL A 97 -9.99 -19.64 15.08
C VAL A 97 -9.64 -19.01 16.45
N GLY A 98 -10.14 -17.81 16.73
CA GLY A 98 -9.95 -17.10 18.01
C GLY A 98 -8.59 -16.43 18.21
N GLU A 99 -7.73 -16.40 17.19
CA GLU A 99 -6.41 -15.76 17.28
C GLU A 99 -6.45 -14.26 16.95
N ASP A 100 -5.38 -13.55 17.33
CA ASP A 100 -5.25 -12.14 17.00
C ASP A 100 -4.85 -11.93 15.52
N ALA A 101 -5.26 -10.79 14.96
CA ALA A 101 -5.10 -10.39 13.56
C ALA A 101 -5.01 -8.87 13.48
N LYS A 102 -3.89 -8.37 12.92
CA LYS A 102 -3.62 -6.91 12.83
C LYS A 102 -3.08 -6.51 11.47
N PHE A 103 -3.51 -5.35 11.01
CA PHE A 103 -2.92 -4.61 9.90
C PHE A 103 -2.17 -3.39 10.43
N LEU A 104 -0.89 -3.28 10.08
CA LEU A 104 -0.03 -2.16 10.46
C LEU A 104 0.55 -1.50 9.20
N SER A 105 0.07 -0.30 8.89
CA SER A 105 0.75 0.58 7.93
C SER A 105 1.78 1.44 8.65
N VAL A 106 2.89 1.76 7.98
CA VAL A 106 3.95 2.62 8.53
C VAL A 106 4.34 3.66 7.47
N LEU A 107 3.85 4.90 7.59
CA LEU A 107 4.26 6.05 6.77
C LEU A 107 3.69 7.40 7.30
N ALA A 108 4.37 8.03 8.26
CA ALA A 108 4.14 9.42 8.65
C ALA A 108 2.66 9.84 8.87
N THR A 109 1.93 9.01 9.63
CA THR A 109 0.58 9.25 10.18
C THR A 109 0.35 10.71 10.56
N GLY A 110 -0.72 11.33 10.05
CA GLY A 110 -1.10 12.69 10.44
C GLY A 110 -0.13 13.80 10.02
N GLN A 111 0.87 13.52 9.17
CA GLN A 111 1.69 14.52 8.48
C GLN A 111 1.21 14.78 7.05
N GLY A 112 0.00 14.31 6.71
CA GLY A 112 -0.63 14.51 5.42
C GLY A 112 -1.26 15.89 5.24
N GLY A 113 -1.46 16.29 3.98
CA GLY A 113 -2.16 17.51 3.58
C GLY A 113 -3.62 17.25 3.15
N PRO A 114 -4.32 18.27 2.62
CA PRO A 114 -5.66 18.08 2.06
C PRO A 114 -5.63 17.09 0.89
N ILE A 115 -6.75 16.45 0.56
CA ILE A 115 -6.86 15.56 -0.62
C ILE A 115 -7.96 16.05 -1.57
N ASP A 116 -7.66 15.98 -2.87
CA ASP A 116 -8.65 16.13 -3.92
C ASP A 116 -9.10 14.72 -4.35
N PHE A 117 -10.37 14.42 -4.16
CA PHE A 117 -10.95 13.12 -4.52
C PHE A 117 -11.10 12.91 -6.03
N ASN A 118 -11.04 13.99 -6.82
CA ASN A 118 -11.12 13.93 -8.29
C ASN A 118 -9.74 13.67 -8.93
N ASN A 119 -8.64 13.92 -8.21
CA ASN A 119 -7.25 13.85 -8.68
C ASN A 119 -6.37 12.97 -7.76
N LEU A 120 -6.94 11.87 -7.24
CA LEU A 120 -6.26 10.93 -6.33
C LEU A 120 -5.05 10.23 -6.95
N ASP A 121 -5.03 10.05 -8.27
CA ASP A 121 -3.89 9.50 -9.00
C ASP A 121 -2.82 10.54 -9.34
N ILE A 122 -3.01 11.79 -8.89
CA ILE A 122 -2.08 12.92 -9.01
C ILE A 122 -1.73 13.13 -10.48
N LYS A 123 -2.70 13.15 -11.40
CA LYS A 123 -2.46 13.29 -12.85
C LYS A 123 -1.96 14.67 -13.24
N GLU A 124 -2.61 15.71 -12.74
CA GLU A 124 -2.40 17.09 -13.16
C GLU A 124 -1.48 17.85 -12.18
N GLY A 125 -0.55 18.64 -12.70
CA GLY A 125 -0.11 19.91 -12.11
C GLY A 125 0.52 19.93 -10.70
N TYR A 126 0.91 18.81 -10.10
CA TYR A 126 1.28 18.79 -8.67
C TYR A 126 2.79 18.85 -8.34
N PRO A 127 3.24 19.89 -7.60
CA PRO A 127 4.64 20.02 -7.15
C PRO A 127 4.99 19.05 -6.02
N LEU A 128 6.29 18.91 -5.74
CA LEU A 128 6.82 17.93 -4.77
C LEU A 128 6.12 17.92 -3.39
N PRO A 129 5.83 19.05 -2.72
CA PRO A 129 5.17 19.03 -1.41
C PRO A 129 3.81 18.31 -1.45
N ARG A 130 3.01 18.59 -2.48
CA ARG A 130 1.70 17.94 -2.69
C ARG A 130 1.82 16.44 -2.95
N VAL A 131 2.84 16.04 -3.71
CA VAL A 131 3.16 14.63 -3.97
C VAL A 131 3.55 13.88 -2.70
N MET A 132 4.14 14.57 -1.72
CA MET A 132 4.35 14.01 -0.38
C MET A 132 3.04 13.97 0.40
N GLU A 133 2.37 15.11 0.58
CA GLU A 133 1.09 15.26 1.30
C GLU A 133 0.07 14.19 0.92
N VAL A 134 -0.23 14.04 -0.37
CA VAL A 134 -1.27 13.12 -0.86
C VAL A 134 -0.86 11.66 -0.62
N GLY A 135 0.42 11.31 -0.72
CA GLY A 135 0.90 9.96 -0.39
C GLY A 135 0.75 9.60 1.09
N LEU A 136 0.95 10.58 1.98
CA LEU A 136 0.76 10.44 3.43
C LEU A 136 -0.73 10.36 3.79
N THR A 137 -1.53 11.33 3.36
CA THR A 137 -2.98 11.35 3.60
C THR A 137 -3.65 10.11 3.00
N SER A 138 -3.16 9.57 1.88
CA SER A 138 -3.67 8.32 1.29
C SER A 138 -3.46 7.08 2.18
N ASN A 139 -2.49 7.08 3.10
CA ASN A 139 -2.30 6.01 4.08
C ASN A 139 -3.25 6.14 5.28
N ASP A 140 -3.49 7.36 5.76
CA ASP A 140 -4.55 7.63 6.75
C ASP A 140 -5.94 7.33 6.17
N ILE A 141 -6.16 7.68 4.90
CA ILE A 141 -7.32 7.31 4.09
C ILE A 141 -7.44 5.79 3.99
N MET A 142 -6.40 5.02 3.62
CA MET A 142 -6.48 3.56 3.56
C MET A 142 -7.05 2.93 4.84
N ILE A 143 -6.67 3.42 6.02
CA ILE A 143 -7.14 2.86 7.30
C ILE A 143 -8.52 3.40 7.72
N LYS A 144 -8.87 4.63 7.31
CA LYS A 144 -10.19 5.25 7.59
C LYS A 144 -11.23 5.06 6.46
N VAL A 145 -10.87 4.47 5.32
CA VAL A 145 -11.72 4.58 4.11
C VAL A 145 -12.94 3.68 4.14
N ARG A 146 -14.04 4.34 3.82
CA ARG A 146 -15.35 3.84 3.41
C ARG A 146 -15.22 3.01 2.12
N ILE A 147 -14.93 1.70 2.22
CA ILE A 147 -14.91 0.83 1.02
C ILE A 147 -16.34 0.58 0.57
N LEU A 148 -16.70 1.16 -0.56
CA LEU A 148 -17.92 0.82 -1.27
C LEU A 148 -17.76 -0.55 -1.96
N SER A 149 -18.78 -1.38 -1.79
CA SER A 149 -18.94 -2.70 -2.41
C SER A 149 -20.44 -3.01 -2.38
N THR A 150 -21.09 -3.57 -3.42
CA THR A 150 -20.68 -4.08 -4.75
C THR A 150 -21.98 -4.35 -5.54
N PRO A 151 -21.97 -4.73 -6.85
CA PRO A 151 -20.86 -4.88 -7.80
C PRO A 151 -20.95 -3.75 -8.87
N LEU A 152 -20.94 -3.86 -10.21
CA LEU A 152 -20.79 -4.98 -11.17
C LEU A 152 -20.36 -4.47 -12.57
N ILE A 153 -19.50 -5.24 -13.25
CA ILE A 153 -19.16 -5.16 -14.68
C ILE A 153 -18.41 -3.88 -15.15
N LEU A 154 -17.63 -4.08 -16.22
CA LEU A 154 -16.84 -3.06 -16.92
C LEU A 154 -17.72 -2.30 -17.93
N MET A 155 -17.79 -0.98 -17.83
CA MET A 155 -17.95 -0.10 -19.01
C MET A 155 -17.61 1.37 -18.71
N ASP A 156 -17.50 2.15 -19.78
CA ASP A 156 -16.83 3.44 -19.83
C ASP A 156 -17.52 4.60 -19.06
N SER A 157 -16.67 5.51 -18.56
CA SER A 157 -17.00 6.92 -18.29
C SER A 157 -18.08 7.27 -17.24
N VAL A 158 -17.61 7.56 -16.01
CA VAL A 158 -18.22 8.47 -15.01
C VAL A 158 -19.54 8.02 -14.37
N LEU A 159 -19.53 7.70 -13.06
CA LEU A 159 -20.66 8.09 -12.18
C LEU A 159 -20.33 8.26 -10.68
N ILE A 160 -21.16 9.13 -10.10
CA ILE A 160 -21.36 9.65 -8.74
C ILE A 160 -21.32 8.59 -7.60
N MET A 161 -20.95 9.03 -6.40
CA MET A 161 -20.78 8.22 -5.18
C MET A 161 -21.84 8.51 -4.09
N MET A 162 -22.33 7.46 -3.40
CA MET A 162 -23.08 7.53 -2.13
C MET A 162 -22.42 6.59 -1.08
N PRO A 163 -22.45 6.87 0.25
CA PRO A 163 -21.36 6.42 1.11
C PRO A 163 -21.71 5.40 2.23
N THR A 164 -21.00 4.27 2.32
CA THR A 164 -21.19 3.18 3.32
C THR A 164 -19.89 2.67 3.99
N GLN A 165 -19.92 2.54 5.32
CA GLN A 165 -18.90 2.23 6.37
C GLN A 165 -17.41 1.89 6.05
N SER A 166 -16.49 2.35 6.92
CA SER A 166 -15.03 2.19 6.74
C SER A 166 -14.52 0.75 6.78
N PHE A 167 -13.33 0.51 6.25
CA PHE A 167 -12.74 -0.83 6.23
C PHE A 167 -12.48 -1.39 7.63
N ALA A 168 -12.12 -0.53 8.59
CA ALA A 168 -12.02 -0.89 9.99
C ALA A 168 -13.41 -1.19 10.60
N GLU A 169 -14.44 -0.38 10.31
CA GLU A 169 -15.83 -0.66 10.71
C GLU A 169 -16.37 -1.97 10.13
N GLN A 170 -15.99 -2.31 8.88
CA GLN A 170 -16.35 -3.58 8.24
C GLN A 170 -15.63 -4.79 8.86
N GLN A 171 -14.50 -4.58 9.55
CA GLN A 171 -13.65 -5.62 10.12
C GLN A 171 -13.41 -5.40 11.63
N PRO A 172 -14.46 -5.26 12.47
CA PRO A 172 -14.35 -4.76 13.84
C PRO A 172 -13.48 -5.62 14.77
N ASN A 173 -13.28 -6.90 14.41
CA ASN A 173 -12.44 -7.84 15.16
C ASN A 173 -10.94 -7.76 14.79
N THR A 174 -10.56 -7.04 13.73
CA THR A 174 -9.18 -6.88 13.25
C THR A 174 -8.65 -5.50 13.63
N ALA A 175 -7.46 -5.43 14.23
CA ALA A 175 -6.87 -4.14 14.60
C ALA A 175 -6.20 -3.47 13.39
N PHE A 176 -6.53 -2.21 13.11
CA PHE A 176 -5.88 -1.39 12.08
C PHE A 176 -5.09 -0.26 12.73
N THR A 177 -3.81 -0.15 12.40
CA THR A 177 -2.91 0.86 12.97
C THR A 177 -2.11 1.55 11.86
N HIS A 178 -2.04 2.88 11.90
CA HIS A 178 -1.08 3.67 11.13
C HIS A 178 -0.08 4.28 12.10
N THR A 179 1.22 4.02 11.96
CA THR A 179 2.24 4.60 12.85
C THR A 179 3.34 5.38 12.14
N PHE A 180 3.86 6.39 12.83
CA PHE A 180 5.00 7.20 12.43
C PHE A 180 6.13 7.05 13.46
N PRO A 181 7.24 6.36 13.15
CA PRO A 181 8.40 6.25 14.04
C PRO A 181 9.29 7.51 14.07
N GLY A 182 8.79 8.67 13.61
CA GLY A 182 9.59 9.87 13.39
C GLY A 182 10.57 9.74 12.20
N LEU A 183 11.53 10.66 12.14
CA LEU A 183 12.61 10.64 11.15
C LEU A 183 13.70 9.63 11.56
N VAL A 184 13.61 8.42 11.02
CA VAL A 184 14.58 7.34 11.27
C VAL A 184 15.87 7.57 10.47
N CYS A 185 17.03 7.46 11.13
CA CYS A 185 18.36 7.65 10.55
C CYS A 185 18.76 6.53 9.56
N THR A 186 18.14 6.54 8.38
CA THR A 186 18.34 5.60 7.28
C THR A 186 19.21 6.18 6.18
N THR A 187 19.64 5.34 5.23
CA THR A 187 20.34 5.72 4.00
C THR A 187 19.55 6.68 3.09
N LEU A 188 18.26 6.91 3.37
CA LEU A 188 17.42 7.90 2.70
C LEU A 188 17.63 9.34 3.22
N ILE A 189 18.25 9.50 4.40
CA ILE A 189 18.40 10.80 5.10
C ILE A 189 19.87 11.13 5.37
N LYS A 190 20.71 10.14 5.70
CA LYS A 190 22.16 10.30 5.84
C LYS A 190 22.89 9.26 4.99
N PRO A 191 24.08 9.55 4.45
CA PRO A 191 24.94 8.52 3.85
C PRO A 191 25.13 7.33 4.80
N ALA A 192 25.26 6.12 4.25
CA ALA A 192 25.63 4.96 5.05
C ALA A 192 26.97 5.22 5.77
N HIS A 193 27.03 4.97 7.07
CA HIS A 193 28.31 4.95 7.78
C HIS A 193 29.20 3.86 7.17
N GLN A 194 30.50 4.11 6.98
CA GLN A 194 31.38 3.20 6.22
C GLN A 194 31.40 1.76 6.78
N ALA A 195 31.26 1.60 8.10
CA ALA A 195 31.14 0.30 8.76
C ALA A 195 29.86 -0.51 8.39
N LEU A 196 28.90 0.08 7.68
CA LEU A 196 27.68 -0.57 7.19
C LEU A 196 27.71 -0.84 5.67
N ALA A 197 28.83 -0.57 4.99
CA ALA A 197 28.97 -0.69 3.53
C ALA A 197 29.54 -2.07 3.07
N LEU A 198 29.58 -3.06 3.96
CA LEU A 198 30.25 -4.36 3.78
C LEU A 198 29.35 -5.57 4.08
N VAL A 199 28.03 -5.44 3.85
CA VAL A 199 27.01 -6.49 4.01
C VAL A 199 26.06 -6.48 2.82
#